data_AF-A0AAV9WW96-F1
#
_entry.id   AF-A0AAV9WW96-F1
#
_cell.length_a   1.000
_cell.length_b   1.000
_cell.length_c   1.000
_cell.angle_alpha   90.00
_cell.angle_beta   90.00
_cell.angle_gamma   90.00
#
_symmetry.space_group_name_H-M   'P 1'
#
loop_
_entity.id
_entity.type
_entity.pdbx_description
1 polymer ?
#
loop_
_entity_poly.entity_id
_entity_poly.type
_entity_poly.pdbx_seq_one_letter_code
_entity_poly.pdbx_strand_id
1 'polypeptide(L)'
;MPDLRSWTSSKTASSWRGIGPRTPFTLLLITLLLSLITVIIAVILNITSANEEGNDYGPGTGWVIMMPGPSLALLWTAISIIMCRYARFSPGLALSTFGVFALGLIAEGIFTIMAYDWQTTELGWFPGVFMIILAIDCAIFSGYAVVALRRRGNIKDTASEIESR
;
A
#
# COMPACT_ATOMS: atom_id res chain seq x y z
N MET A 1 -23.58 -14.00 1.12
CA MET A 1 -22.34 -13.23 0.89
C MET A 1 -22.43 -12.58 -0.47
N PRO A 2 -22.30 -11.24 -0.60
CA PRO A 2 -22.34 -10.58 -1.90
C PRO A 2 -21.21 -11.13 -2.80
N ASP A 3 -21.53 -11.42 -4.06
CA ASP A 3 -20.60 -12.05 -4.98
C ASP A 3 -19.49 -11.05 -5.37
N LEU A 4 -18.31 -11.23 -4.77
CA LEU A 4 -17.09 -10.47 -5.06
C LEU A 4 -16.70 -10.50 -6.55
N ARG A 5 -17.28 -11.42 -7.36
CA ARG A 5 -17.13 -11.40 -8.83
C ARG A 5 -17.63 -10.11 -9.47
N SER A 6 -18.63 -9.45 -8.88
CA SER A 6 -19.26 -8.24 -9.43
C SER A 6 -18.49 -6.95 -9.14
N TRP A 7 -17.50 -7.00 -8.23
CA TRP A 7 -16.81 -5.81 -7.72
C TRP A 7 -15.61 -5.36 -8.55
N THR A 8 -15.10 -6.20 -9.45
CA THR A 8 -14.02 -5.84 -10.36
C THR A 8 -14.59 -5.54 -11.75
N SER A 9 -14.23 -4.39 -12.33
CA SER A 9 -14.65 -4.07 -13.70
C SER A 9 -14.09 -5.09 -14.70
N SER A 10 -14.78 -5.30 -15.83
CA SER A 10 -14.29 -6.20 -16.90
C SER A 10 -12.93 -5.77 -17.46
N LYS A 11 -12.65 -4.46 -17.50
CA LYS A 11 -11.36 -3.89 -17.94
C LYS A 11 -10.24 -4.18 -16.94
N THR A 12 -10.52 -4.12 -15.64
CA THR A 12 -9.58 -4.51 -14.60
C THR A 12 -9.36 -6.02 -14.62
N ALA A 13 -10.43 -6.82 -14.62
CA ALA A 13 -10.36 -8.27 -14.66
C ALA A 13 -9.54 -8.80 -15.85
N SER A 14 -9.70 -8.20 -17.04
CA SER A 14 -8.91 -8.55 -18.23
C SER A 14 -7.44 -8.14 -18.10
N SER A 15 -7.15 -6.99 -17.48
CA SER A 15 -5.78 -6.52 -17.25
C SER A 15 -5.02 -7.39 -16.24
N TRP A 16 -5.72 -8.05 -15.31
CA TRP A 16 -5.17 -8.87 -14.24
C TRP A 16 -5.37 -10.39 -14.45
N ARG A 17 -5.87 -10.81 -15.62
CA ARG A 17 -6.27 -12.20 -15.90
C ARG A 17 -5.17 -13.22 -15.59
N GLY A 18 -3.90 -12.85 -15.78
CA GLY A 18 -2.74 -13.72 -15.54
C GLY A 18 -2.56 -14.17 -14.09
N ILE A 19 -3.09 -13.44 -13.09
CA ILE A 19 -2.97 -13.80 -11.67
C ILE A 19 -4.31 -14.05 -10.98
N GLY A 20 -5.41 -13.97 -11.72
CA GLY A 20 -6.77 -14.09 -11.20
C GLY A 20 -7.53 -12.76 -11.21
N PRO A 21 -8.79 -12.75 -11.67
CA PRO A 21 -9.56 -11.52 -11.86
C PRO A 21 -9.96 -10.82 -10.54
N ARG A 22 -9.88 -11.49 -9.40
CA ARG A 22 -10.26 -10.95 -8.08
C ARG A 22 -9.08 -10.42 -7.26
N THR A 23 -7.88 -10.88 -7.60
CA THR A 23 -6.62 -10.56 -6.91
C THR A 23 -6.42 -9.06 -6.69
N PRO A 24 -6.62 -8.15 -7.67
CA PRO A 24 -6.42 -6.72 -7.43
C PRO A 24 -7.38 -6.14 -6.38
N PHE A 25 -8.65 -6.54 -6.37
CA PHE A 25 -9.61 -6.04 -5.38
C PHE A 25 -9.30 -6.55 -3.98
N THR A 26 -8.93 -7.82 -3.84
CA THR A 26 -8.55 -8.41 -2.55
C THR A 26 -7.30 -7.74 -1.98
N LEU A 27 -6.28 -7.53 -2.81
CA LEU A 27 -5.06 -6.83 -2.39
C LEU A 27 -5.38 -5.40 -1.95
N LEU A 28 -6.17 -4.66 -2.72
CA LEU A 28 -6.59 -3.31 -2.34
C LEU A 28 -7.35 -3.27 -1.01
N LEU A 29 -8.21 -4.25 -0.74
CA LEU A 29 -8.94 -4.32 0.52
C LEU A 29 -7.99 -4.57 1.70
N ILE A 30 -7.01 -5.44 1.55
CA ILE A 30 -5.98 -5.70 2.57
C ILE A 30 -5.16 -4.43 2.83
N THR A 31 -4.66 -3.79 1.77
CA THR A 31 -3.89 -2.56 1.89
C THR A 31 -4.72 -1.43 2.53
N LEU A 32 -6.02 -1.34 2.23
CA LEU A 32 -6.91 -0.36 2.84
C LEU A 32 -7.03 -0.58 4.35
N LEU A 33 -7.25 -1.83 4.77
CA LEU A 33 -7.36 -2.19 6.18
C LEU A 33 -6.05 -1.92 6.93
N LEU A 34 -4.91 -2.31 6.36
CA LEU A 34 -3.60 -2.06 6.96
C LEU A 34 -3.29 -0.56 7.04
N SER A 35 -3.62 0.21 5.99
CA SER A 35 -3.45 1.66 6.00
C SER A 35 -4.31 2.30 7.09
N LEU A 36 -5.57 1.86 7.24
CA LEU A 36 -6.47 2.36 8.26
C LEU A 36 -5.96 2.05 9.67
N ILE A 37 -5.52 0.82 9.92
CA ILE A 37 -4.93 0.42 11.21
C ILE A 37 -3.69 1.26 11.51
N THR A 38 -2.81 1.44 10.53
CA THR A 38 -1.58 2.24 10.67
C THR A 38 -1.90 3.69 11.03
N VAL A 39 -2.86 4.32 10.33
CA VAL A 39 -3.31 5.68 10.63
C VAL A 39 -3.92 5.77 12.03
N ILE A 40 -4.78 4.82 12.43
CA ILE A 40 -5.38 4.81 13.78
C ILE A 40 -4.29 4.74 14.85
N ILE A 41 -3.29 3.88 14.69
CA ILE A 41 -2.19 3.73 15.65
C ILE A 41 -1.35 5.00 15.69
N ALA A 42 -1.00 5.57 14.54
CA ALA A 42 -0.27 6.83 14.47
C ALA A 42 -1.05 7.96 15.15
N VAL A 43 -2.36 8.05 14.96
CA VAL A 43 -3.23 9.04 15.64
C VAL A 43 -3.23 8.83 17.14
N ILE A 44 -3.48 7.60 17.63
CA ILE A 44 -3.54 7.31 19.06
C ILE A 44 -2.22 7.69 19.72
N LEU A 45 -1.10 7.24 19.14
CA LEU A 45 0.22 7.48 19.73
C LEU A 45 0.61 8.96 19.64
N ASN A 46 0.33 9.65 18.55
CA ASN A 46 0.57 11.09 18.53
C ASN A 46 -0.32 11.89 19.52
N ILE A 47 -1.50 11.40 19.91
CA ILE A 47 -2.28 12.04 20.97
C ILE A 47 -1.66 11.77 22.35
N THR A 48 -1.16 10.55 22.57
CA THR A 48 -0.69 10.12 23.90
C THR A 48 0.77 10.44 24.19
N SER A 49 1.64 10.42 23.17
CA SER A 49 3.10 10.46 23.32
C SER A 49 3.81 11.60 22.56
N ALA A 50 3.10 12.50 21.88
CA ALA A 50 3.73 13.57 21.08
C ALA A 50 4.54 14.60 21.90
N ASN A 51 4.39 14.61 23.23
CA ASN A 51 5.10 15.53 24.13
C ASN A 51 6.06 14.80 25.08
N GLU A 52 6.42 13.55 24.79
CA GLU A 52 7.41 12.82 25.60
C GLU A 52 8.80 13.44 25.46
N GLU A 53 9.58 13.41 26.56
CA GLU A 53 10.90 14.07 26.64
C GLU A 53 11.94 13.44 25.70
N GLY A 54 11.71 12.20 25.23
CA GLY A 54 12.56 11.46 24.28
C GLY A 54 12.15 11.60 22.80
N ASN A 55 11.32 12.58 22.46
CA ASN A 55 10.87 12.85 21.09
C ASN A 55 11.80 13.84 20.38
N ASP A 56 12.66 13.35 19.47
CA ASP A 56 13.59 14.19 18.70
C ASP A 56 12.91 15.03 17.60
N TYR A 57 11.62 14.79 17.31
CA TYR A 57 10.87 15.65 16.40
C TYR A 57 10.57 17.03 16.98
N GLY A 58 10.61 17.15 18.31
CA GLY A 58 10.14 18.31 19.04
C GLY A 58 8.65 18.23 19.40
N PRO A 59 8.19 19.08 20.34
CA PRO A 59 6.81 19.04 20.80
C PRO A 59 5.80 19.33 19.68
N GLY A 60 4.80 18.46 19.51
CA GLY A 60 3.68 18.65 18.58
C GLY A 60 3.97 18.41 17.09
N THR A 61 5.18 17.99 16.71
CA THR A 61 5.58 17.78 15.31
C THR A 61 5.49 16.33 14.83
N GLY A 62 5.31 15.35 15.73
CA GLY A 62 5.22 13.92 15.39
C GLY A 62 4.15 13.63 14.31
N TRP A 63 3.04 14.36 14.35
CA TRP A 63 1.95 14.28 13.36
C TRP A 63 2.42 14.58 11.93
N VAL A 64 3.34 15.54 11.76
CA VAL A 64 3.79 16.01 10.44
C VAL A 64 4.62 14.92 9.76
N ILE A 65 5.27 14.07 10.54
CA ILE A 65 6.23 13.08 10.04
C ILE A 65 5.62 11.68 9.98
N MET A 66 4.71 11.34 10.90
CA MET A 66 4.11 10.00 11.00
C MET A 66 2.80 9.80 10.22
N MET A 67 2.21 10.86 9.68
CA MET A 67 0.91 10.79 9.01
C MET A 67 0.98 10.82 7.47
N PRO A 68 1.92 11.53 6.80
CA PRO A 68 1.88 11.68 5.35
C PRO A 68 1.82 10.36 4.59
N GLY A 69 2.72 9.42 4.85
CA GLY A 69 2.79 8.16 4.12
C GLY A 69 1.53 7.31 4.30
N PRO A 70 1.16 6.94 5.54
CA PRO A 70 -0.03 6.15 5.81
C PRO A 70 -1.33 6.80 5.30
N SER A 71 -1.46 8.12 5.43
CA SER A 71 -2.65 8.85 4.97
C SER A 71 -2.76 8.88 3.44
N LEU A 72 -1.64 9.10 2.74
CA LEU A 72 -1.60 9.06 1.29
C LEU A 72 -1.85 7.65 0.75
N ALA A 73 -1.29 6.62 1.40
CA ALA A 73 -1.54 5.23 1.07
C ALA A 73 -3.02 4.86 1.26
N LEU A 74 -3.63 5.28 2.37
CA LEU A 74 -5.06 5.09 2.64
C LEU A 74 -5.93 5.73 1.55
N LEU A 75 -5.72 7.02 1.29
CA LEU A 75 -6.48 7.79 0.31
C LEU A 75 -6.33 7.20 -1.09
N TRP A 76 -5.09 6.92 -1.51
CA TRP A 76 -4.83 6.34 -2.83
C TRP A 76 -5.42 4.95 -2.98
N THR A 77 -5.40 4.14 -1.92
CA THR A 77 -6.01 2.81 -1.94
C THR A 77 -7.53 2.90 -2.08
N ALA A 78 -8.18 3.85 -1.39
CA ALA A 78 -9.60 4.11 -1.56
C ALA A 78 -9.95 4.52 -3.00
N ILE A 79 -9.16 5.43 -3.60
CA ILE A 79 -9.29 5.81 -5.02
C ILE A 79 -9.11 4.59 -5.92
N SER A 80 -8.10 3.76 -5.64
CA SER A 80 -7.79 2.57 -6.42
C SER A 80 -8.90 1.52 -6.36
N ILE A 81 -9.61 1.40 -5.23
CA ILE A 81 -10.83 0.56 -5.10
C ILE A 81 -11.93 1.05 -6.03
N ILE A 82 -12.18 2.37 -6.05
CA ILE A 82 -13.17 2.99 -6.95
C ILE A 82 -12.75 2.74 -8.41
N MET A 83 -11.47 2.92 -8.74
CA MET A 83 -10.95 2.62 -10.08
C MET A 83 -11.08 1.14 -10.44
N CYS A 84 -10.84 0.22 -9.49
CA CYS A 84 -10.98 -1.21 -9.69
C CYS A 84 -12.43 -1.58 -10.08
N ARG A 85 -13.41 -0.90 -9.46
CA ARG A 85 -14.85 -1.13 -9.68
C ARG A 85 -15.39 -0.49 -10.96
N TYR A 86 -15.03 0.77 -11.22
CA TYR A 86 -15.68 1.60 -12.26
C TYR A 86 -14.79 1.90 -13.47
N ALA A 87 -13.47 1.83 -13.31
CA ALA A 87 -12.50 2.15 -14.35
C ALA A 87 -11.57 0.97 -14.65
N ARG A 88 -10.44 1.23 -15.31
CA ARG A 88 -9.38 0.26 -15.54
C ARG A 88 -8.26 0.49 -14.53
N PHE A 89 -8.19 -0.36 -13.52
CA PHE A 89 -7.03 -0.41 -12.64
C PHE A 89 -5.98 -1.34 -13.26
N SER A 90 -4.88 -0.78 -13.76
CA SER A 90 -3.88 -1.55 -14.50
C SER A 90 -2.75 -2.06 -13.60
N PRO A 91 -2.16 -3.24 -13.88
CA PRO A 91 -0.98 -3.71 -13.16
C PRO A 91 0.20 -2.74 -13.20
N GLY A 92 0.37 -2.00 -14.30
CA GLY A 92 1.43 -0.98 -14.41
C GLY A 92 1.24 0.16 -13.42
N LEU A 93 0.00 0.66 -13.29
CA LEU A 93 -0.34 1.68 -12.30
C LEU A 93 -0.11 1.16 -10.87
N ALA A 94 -0.55 -0.07 -10.58
CA ALA A 94 -0.35 -0.67 -9.27
C ALA A 94 1.13 -0.81 -8.92
N LEU A 95 1.94 -1.32 -9.86
CA LEU A 95 3.38 -1.45 -9.67
C LEU A 95 4.05 -0.11 -9.37
N SER A 96 3.71 0.93 -10.13
CA SER A 96 4.30 2.26 -9.91
C SER A 96 3.88 2.84 -8.57
N THR A 97 2.59 2.83 -8.25
CA THR A 97 2.10 3.54 -7.06
C THR A 97 2.43 2.80 -5.78
N PHE A 98 2.17 1.49 -5.72
CA PHE A 98 2.45 0.69 -4.52
C PHE A 98 3.95 0.42 -4.36
N GLY A 99 4.73 0.46 -5.44
CA GLY A 99 6.19 0.42 -5.37
C GLY A 99 6.76 1.70 -4.74
N VAL A 100 6.26 2.87 -5.16
CA VAL A 100 6.64 4.16 -4.54
C VAL A 100 6.20 4.20 -3.08
N PHE A 101 4.98 3.75 -2.75
CA PHE A 101 4.54 3.69 -1.35
C PHE A 101 5.39 2.75 -0.51
N ALA A 102 5.76 1.57 -1.02
CA ALA A 102 6.62 0.66 -0.27
C ALA A 102 7.96 1.33 0.11
N LEU A 103 8.62 2.01 -0.82
CA LEU A 103 9.87 2.71 -0.54
C LEU A 103 9.67 3.89 0.41
N GLY A 104 8.64 4.71 0.18
CA GLY A 104 8.33 5.86 1.02
C GLY A 104 8.02 5.48 2.47
N LEU A 105 7.17 4.45 2.66
CA LEU A 105 6.79 3.96 3.98
C LEU A 105 7.93 3.24 4.71
N ILE A 106 8.84 2.58 4.00
CA ILE A 106 10.08 2.05 4.62
C ILE A 106 10.90 3.22 5.17
N ALA A 107 11.12 4.26 4.35
CA ALA A 107 11.91 5.42 4.77
C ALA A 107 11.27 6.15 5.96
N GLU A 108 9.96 6.42 5.87
CA GLU A 108 9.18 7.07 6.93
C GLU A 108 9.14 6.23 8.21
N GLY A 109 8.95 4.90 8.10
CA GLY A 109 8.93 3.99 9.23
C GLY A 109 10.28 3.86 9.93
N ILE A 110 11.38 3.75 9.18
CA ILE A 110 12.73 3.74 9.75
C ILE A 110 13.02 5.06 10.45
N PHE A 111 12.72 6.19 9.79
CA PHE A 111 12.95 7.51 10.38
C PHE A 111 12.13 7.71 11.65
N THR A 112 10.87 7.27 11.66
CA THR A 112 9.98 7.23 12.83
C THR A 112 10.58 6.45 13.98
N ILE A 113 11.12 5.27 13.70
CA ILE A 113 11.72 4.41 14.73
C ILE A 113 13.01 5.01 15.28
N MET A 114 13.79 5.69 14.45
CA MET A 114 15.08 6.28 14.84
C MET A 114 14.97 7.59 15.61
N ALA A 115 13.88 8.34 15.42
CA ALA A 115 13.68 9.66 16.01
C ALA A 115 13.01 9.65 17.40
N TYR A 116 12.76 8.46 17.94
CA TYR A 116 12.31 8.31 19.32
C TYR A 116 13.38 7.57 20.11
N ASP A 117 13.71 8.09 21.29
CA ASP A 117 14.63 7.42 22.19
C ASP A 117 13.99 6.15 22.77
N TRP A 118 14.60 5.01 22.46
CA TRP A 118 14.14 3.69 22.87
C TRP A 118 14.21 3.45 24.38
N GLN A 119 14.98 4.24 25.12
CA GLN A 119 15.17 4.06 26.57
C GLN A 119 14.14 4.80 27.41
N THR A 120 13.70 5.97 26.95
CA THR A 120 12.78 6.86 27.67
C THR A 120 11.36 6.82 27.12
N THR A 121 11.20 6.42 25.85
CA THR A 121 9.93 6.41 25.14
C THR A 121 9.43 4.97 25.01
N GLU A 122 8.42 4.57 25.80
CA GLU A 122 7.98 3.17 25.77
C GLU A 122 7.32 2.78 24.43
N LEU A 123 6.62 3.72 23.75
CA LEU A 123 5.80 3.39 22.57
C LEU A 123 5.85 4.39 21.40
N GLY A 124 6.58 5.51 21.49
CA GLY A 124 6.58 6.53 20.42
C GLY A 124 7.15 6.06 19.08
N TRP A 125 8.06 5.08 19.07
CA TRP A 125 8.61 4.45 17.86
C TRP A 125 7.65 3.46 17.19
N PHE A 126 6.61 3.00 17.91
CA PHE A 126 5.73 1.92 17.50
C PHE A 126 4.92 2.17 16.19
N PRO A 127 4.50 3.41 15.85
CA PRO A 127 3.85 3.68 14.55
C PRO A 127 4.74 3.29 13.37
N GLY A 128 6.06 3.45 13.50
CA GLY A 128 7.01 3.10 12.45
C GLY A 128 7.03 1.60 12.12
N VAL A 129 6.74 0.73 13.09
CA VAL A 129 6.58 -0.71 12.84
C VAL A 129 5.38 -0.97 11.92
N PHE A 130 4.26 -0.30 12.16
CA PHE A 130 3.07 -0.45 11.33
C PHE A 130 3.26 0.12 9.93
N MET A 131 4.02 1.22 9.80
CA MET A 131 4.44 1.73 8.49
C MET A 131 5.27 0.70 7.72
N ILE A 132 6.21 0.01 8.37
CA ILE A 132 7.01 -1.05 7.74
C ILE A 132 6.13 -2.23 7.34
N ILE A 133 5.18 -2.64 8.19
CA ILE A 133 4.20 -3.69 7.84
C ILE A 133 3.38 -3.30 6.60
N LEU A 134 2.87 -2.07 6.57
CA LEU A 134 2.15 -1.53 5.41
C LEU A 134 3.03 -1.46 4.16
N ALA A 135 4.30 -1.12 4.32
CA ALA A 135 5.25 -1.10 3.22
C ALA A 135 5.51 -2.50 2.64
N ILE A 136 5.61 -3.52 3.48
CA ILE A 136 5.75 -4.92 3.06
C ILE A 136 4.51 -5.34 2.27
N ASP A 137 3.30 -5.01 2.72
CA ASP A 137 2.07 -5.29 1.97
C ASP A 137 2.07 -4.58 0.60
N CYS A 138 2.46 -3.31 0.57
CA CYS A 138 2.60 -2.56 -0.69
C CYS A 138 3.64 -3.19 -1.64
N ALA A 139 4.74 -3.72 -1.10
CA ALA A 139 5.75 -4.45 -1.87
C ALA A 139 5.20 -5.78 -2.42
N ILE A 140 4.44 -6.53 -1.60
CA ILE A 140 3.77 -7.76 -2.03
C ILE A 140 2.78 -7.46 -3.16
N PHE A 141 1.96 -6.42 -3.03
CA PHE A 141 1.06 -5.96 -4.09
C PHE A 141 1.84 -5.70 -5.38
N SER A 142 2.91 -4.92 -5.29
CA SER A 142 3.78 -4.61 -6.43
C SER A 142 4.36 -5.88 -7.06
N GLY A 143 4.75 -6.88 -6.27
CA GLY A 143 5.17 -8.20 -6.75
C GLY A 143 4.11 -8.90 -7.57
N TYR A 144 2.85 -8.93 -7.11
CA TYR A 144 1.73 -9.46 -7.88
C TYR A 144 1.51 -8.69 -9.19
N ALA A 145 1.69 -7.36 -9.17
CA ALA A 145 1.59 -6.54 -10.36
C ALA A 145 2.66 -6.88 -11.41
N VAL A 146 3.91 -7.12 -10.99
CA VAL A 146 4.99 -7.60 -11.87
C VAL A 146 4.61 -8.94 -12.52
N VAL A 147 4.10 -9.89 -11.73
CA VAL A 147 3.69 -11.20 -12.26
C VAL A 147 2.57 -11.06 -13.29
N ALA A 148 1.58 -10.19 -13.03
CA ALA A 148 0.50 -9.92 -13.96
C ALA A 148 1.00 -9.29 -15.27
N LEU A 149 1.96 -8.37 -15.21
CA LEU A 149 2.59 -7.77 -16.40
C LEU A 149 3.36 -8.80 -17.21
N ARG A 150 4.21 -9.60 -16.57
CA ARG A 150 5.02 -10.65 -17.23
C ARG A 150 4.13 -11.66 -17.97
N ARG A 151 3.09 -12.18 -17.31
CA ARG A 151 2.17 -13.14 -17.93
C ARG A 151 1.40 -12.55 -19.11
N ARG A 152 1.12 -11.24 -19.09
CA ARG A 152 0.47 -10.55 -20.20
C ARG A 152 1.40 -10.33 -21.40
N GLY A 153 2.70 -10.13 -21.16
CA GLY A 153 3.73 -10.07 -22.22
C GLY A 153 3.79 -11.39 -22.98
N ASN A 154 4.03 -12.49 -22.26
CA ASN A 154 4.15 -13.82 -22.87
C ASN A 154 2.97 -14.21 -23.77
N ILE A 155 1.73 -13.89 -23.36
CA ILE A 155 0.53 -14.19 -24.17
C ILE A 155 0.53 -13.42 -25.50
N LYS A 156 0.99 -12.17 -25.50
CA LYS A 156 1.06 -11.37 -26.73
C LYS A 156 2.11 -11.93 -27.68
N ASP A 157 3.27 -12.30 -27.14
CA ASP A 157 4.39 -12.81 -27.94
C ASP A 157 4.00 -14.13 -28.62
N THR A 158 3.35 -15.05 -27.89
CA THR A 158 2.81 -16.30 -28.47
C THR A 158 1.74 -16.04 -29.54
N ALA A 159 0.86 -15.05 -29.34
CA ALA A 159 -0.16 -14.72 -30.33
C ALA A 159 0.46 -14.18 -31.63
N SER A 160 1.48 -13.29 -31.52
CA SER A 160 2.20 -12.79 -32.70
C SER A 160 2.99 -13.88 -33.43
N GLU A 161 3.53 -14.87 -32.72
CA GLU A 161 4.19 -16.01 -33.36
C GLU A 161 3.22 -16.88 -34.18
N ILE A 162 2.00 -17.08 -33.69
CA ILE A 162 0.96 -17.83 -34.42
C ILE A 162 0.51 -17.09 -35.68
N GLU A 163 0.32 -15.78 -35.62
CA GLU A 163 -0.10 -14.97 -36.78
C GLU A 163 0.98 -14.86 -37.87
N SER A 164 2.24 -15.13 -37.52
CA SER A 164 3.38 -15.09 -38.45
C SER A 164 3.64 -16.42 -39.20
N ARG A 165 2.86 -17.47 -38.92
CA ARG A 165 2.95 -18.79 -39.57
C ARG A 165 1.80 -19.01 -40.55
#